data_AF-A0A9D6UM04-F1
#
_entry.id   AF-A0A9D6UM04-F1
#
_cell.length_a   1.000
_cell.length_b   1.000
_cell.length_c   1.000
_cell.angle_alpha   90.00
_cell.angle_beta   90.00
_cell.angle_gamma   90.00
#
_symmetry.space_group_name_H-M   'P 1'
#
loop_
_entity.id
_entity.type
_entity.pdbx_description
1 polymer ?
#
loop_
_entity_poly.entity_id
_entity_poly.type
_entity_poly.pdbx_seq_one_letter_code
_entity_poly.pdbx_strand_id
1 'polypeptide(L)'
;MARWAAGKFLIIAGILGLTTGVLVYNALFPILSGLGGEQQFVTLPMLLEMRYGYVALGLGTMLLGMSFFLDRYDPAKKFDQEQKNLPVLKKEWGWLSTSAIAGLAIAISAFRGEYLSFSGGLLALVAHVASFLNHPLQSAPLLSTSTAWRAMLFLGLIPGAFLSSLLAGAVRQESVTPLFQAAFGRRFYLRIVTTFFAGILMVVGALTGGGCTTGAFMSGWPTLSIGSFVMGMTFFGTAMMTAHILYFRKYHLVHEVKGKEHLNLSND
;
A
#
# COMPACT_ATOMS: atom_id res chain seq x y z
N MET A 1 6.51 -3.39 1.67
CA MET A 1 7.78 -2.97 2.32
C MET A 1 7.73 -2.99 3.85
N ALA A 2 6.57 -2.82 4.51
CA ALA A 2 6.48 -2.84 5.98
C ALA A 2 6.71 -4.21 6.66
N ARG A 3 6.71 -5.31 5.91
CA ARG A 3 6.98 -6.66 6.43
C ARG A 3 8.47 -6.98 6.30
N TRP A 4 9.29 -6.44 7.20
CA TRP A 4 10.69 -6.86 7.36
C TRP A 4 10.81 -8.32 7.86
N ALA A 5 9.71 -8.86 8.39
CA ALA A 5 9.55 -10.22 8.93
C ALA A 5 9.45 -11.35 7.88
N ALA A 6 9.20 -11.05 6.59
CA ALA A 6 8.86 -12.05 5.57
C ALA A 6 10.07 -12.81 4.93
N GLY A 7 11.26 -12.75 5.54
CA GLY A 7 12.48 -13.36 5.02
C GLY A 7 13.26 -12.41 4.09
N LYS A 8 14.55 -12.22 4.40
CA LYS A 8 15.44 -11.21 3.78
C LYS A 8 15.45 -11.27 2.24
N PHE A 9 15.45 -12.47 1.66
CA PHE A 9 15.53 -12.69 0.21
C PHE A 9 14.26 -12.32 -0.55
N LEU A 10 13.08 -12.55 0.02
CA LEU A 10 11.80 -12.19 -0.61
C LEU A 10 11.64 -10.66 -0.69
N ILE A 11 12.09 -9.97 0.34
CA ILE A 11 12.10 -8.49 0.39
C ILE A 11 13.04 -7.94 -0.68
N ILE A 12 14.26 -8.48 -0.78
CA ILE A 12 15.23 -8.07 -1.80
C ILE A 12 14.67 -8.31 -3.21
N ALA A 13 14.09 -9.48 -3.46
CA ALA A 13 13.47 -9.79 -4.75
C ALA A 13 12.30 -8.84 -5.08
N GLY A 14 11.49 -8.49 -4.07
CA GLY A 14 10.44 -7.49 -4.22
C GLY A 14 10.99 -6.11 -4.56
N ILE A 15 11.98 -5.61 -3.82
CA ILE A 15 12.61 -4.30 -4.08
C ILE A 15 13.22 -4.27 -5.48
N LEU A 16 13.98 -5.31 -5.85
CA LEU A 16 14.54 -5.43 -7.20
C LEU A 16 13.44 -5.42 -8.26
N GLY A 17 12.35 -6.17 -8.06
CA GLY A 17 11.21 -6.19 -8.98
C GLY A 17 10.54 -4.81 -9.10
N LEU A 18 10.37 -4.09 -8.00
CA LEU A 18 9.82 -2.73 -8.01
C LEU A 18 10.74 -1.77 -8.76
N THR A 19 12.05 -1.82 -8.53
CA THR A 19 13.05 -0.99 -9.22
C THR A 19 13.11 -1.31 -10.71
N THR A 20 13.14 -2.59 -11.09
CA THR A 20 13.05 -3.01 -12.49
C THR A 20 11.74 -2.54 -13.12
N GLY A 21 10.63 -2.58 -12.37
CA GLY A 21 9.34 -2.05 -12.79
C GLY A 21 9.36 -0.55 -13.13
N VAL A 22 10.11 0.26 -12.39
CA VAL A 22 10.31 1.69 -12.72
C VAL A 22 11.02 1.84 -14.07
N LEU A 23 12.04 1.02 -14.34
CA LEU A 23 12.76 1.07 -15.61
C LEU A 23 11.89 0.61 -16.79
N VAL A 24 11.10 -0.45 -16.58
CA VAL A 24 10.11 -0.94 -17.56
C VAL A 24 9.06 0.14 -17.84
N TYR A 25 8.56 0.80 -16.79
CA TYR A 25 7.63 1.93 -16.96
C TYR A 25 8.26 3.07 -17.75
N ASN A 26 9.52 3.43 -17.47
CA ASN A 26 10.23 4.46 -18.23
C ASN A 26 10.37 4.08 -19.73
N ALA A 27 10.62 2.81 -20.03
CA ALA A 27 10.67 2.32 -21.41
C ALA A 27 9.29 2.36 -22.10
N LEU A 28 8.21 2.13 -21.35
CA LEU A 28 6.84 2.13 -21.86
C LEU A 28 6.24 3.55 -21.92
N PHE A 29 6.78 4.49 -21.14
CA PHE A 29 6.32 5.88 -21.01
C PHE A 29 5.97 6.58 -22.34
N PRO A 30 6.79 6.54 -23.42
CA PRO A 30 6.44 7.20 -24.68
C PRO A 30 5.17 6.65 -25.36
N ILE A 31 4.83 5.39 -25.11
CA ILE A 31 3.60 4.76 -25.62
C ILE A 31 2.42 5.17 -24.74
N LEU A 32 2.61 5.19 -23.42
CA LEU A 32 1.57 5.57 -22.47
C LEU A 32 1.21 7.06 -22.54
N SER A 33 2.19 7.94 -22.75
CA SER A 33 1.94 9.37 -22.86
C SER A 33 1.10 9.71 -24.10
N GLY A 34 1.20 8.92 -25.17
CA GLY A 34 0.35 9.04 -26.36
C GLY A 34 -1.08 8.52 -26.19
N LEU A 35 -1.31 7.65 -25.19
CA LEU A 35 -2.64 7.13 -24.83
C LEU A 35 -3.33 7.96 -23.74
N GLY A 36 -2.58 8.77 -23.00
CA GLY A 36 -3.07 9.58 -21.88
C GLY A 36 -3.76 10.85 -22.35
N GLY A 37 -5.03 11.04 -21.95
CA GLY A 37 -5.70 12.34 -22.04
C GLY A 37 -5.18 13.34 -21.02
N GLU A 38 -5.55 14.62 -21.16
CA GLU A 38 -5.24 15.64 -20.14
C GLU A 38 -5.77 15.23 -18.76
N GLN A 39 -4.96 15.42 -17.72
CA GLN A 39 -5.37 15.16 -16.35
C GLN A 39 -6.42 16.19 -15.92
N GLN A 40 -7.67 15.76 -15.82
CA GLN A 40 -8.75 16.58 -15.30
C GLN A 40 -8.92 16.35 -13.79
N PHE A 41 -8.84 17.44 -13.01
CA PHE A 41 -9.03 17.43 -11.57
C PHE A 41 -10.51 17.50 -11.21
N VAL A 42 -11.28 16.49 -11.58
CA VAL A 42 -12.71 16.43 -11.23
C VAL A 42 -12.86 15.95 -9.79
N THR A 43 -13.45 16.78 -8.95
CA THR A 43 -13.73 16.46 -7.55
C THR A 43 -15.22 16.26 -7.33
N LEU A 44 -15.58 15.46 -6.34
CA LEU A 44 -16.97 15.17 -6.01
C LEU A 44 -17.82 16.43 -5.71
N PRO A 45 -17.31 17.47 -5.02
CA PRO A 45 -18.05 18.71 -4.79
C PRO A 45 -18.31 19.50 -6.08
N MET A 46 -17.41 19.39 -7.07
CA MET A 46 -17.58 20.01 -8.38
C MET A 46 -18.71 19.34 -9.18
N LEU A 47 -18.91 18.03 -9.01
CA LEU A 47 -20.01 17.29 -9.62
C LEU A 47 -21.36 17.54 -8.93
N LEU A 48 -21.34 17.77 -7.61
CA LEU A 48 -22.53 18.00 -6.79
C LEU A 48 -22.92 19.49 -6.69
N GLU A 49 -22.16 20.39 -7.34
CA GLU A 49 -22.30 21.86 -7.24
C GLU A 49 -22.37 22.38 -5.79
N MET A 50 -21.75 21.66 -4.85
CA MET A 50 -21.77 21.96 -3.43
C MET A 50 -20.42 22.49 -2.95
N ARG A 51 -20.45 23.32 -1.90
CA ARG A 51 -19.21 23.82 -1.29
C ARG A 51 -18.41 22.65 -0.71
N TYR A 52 -17.12 22.63 -1.00
CA TYR A 52 -16.18 21.57 -0.58
C TYR A 52 -16.32 21.17 0.90
N GLY A 53 -16.44 22.17 1.79
CA GLY A 53 -16.53 21.93 3.24
C GLY A 53 -17.71 21.07 3.66
N TYR A 54 -18.88 21.23 3.04
CA TYR A 54 -20.06 20.44 3.41
C TYR A 54 -19.91 18.98 3.00
N VAL A 55 -19.38 18.73 1.79
CA VAL A 55 -19.18 17.37 1.29
C VAL A 55 -18.07 16.67 2.09
N ALA A 56 -16.99 17.37 2.41
CA ALA A 56 -15.91 16.83 3.23
C ALA A 56 -16.37 16.50 4.66
N LEU A 57 -17.12 17.38 5.32
CA LEU A 57 -17.68 17.11 6.65
C LEU A 57 -18.74 16.00 6.61
N GLY A 58 -19.58 15.96 5.58
CA GLY A 58 -20.60 14.92 5.40
C GLY A 58 -19.98 13.53 5.21
N LEU A 59 -19.03 13.38 4.29
CA LEU A 59 -18.32 12.11 4.09
C LEU A 59 -17.47 11.74 5.31
N GLY A 60 -16.81 12.70 5.94
CA GLY A 60 -16.03 12.45 7.16
C GLY A 60 -16.88 11.94 8.31
N THR A 61 -18.01 12.59 8.58
CA THR A 61 -18.95 12.16 9.64
C THR A 61 -19.60 10.81 9.31
N MET A 62 -19.97 10.58 8.05
CA MET A 62 -20.49 9.29 7.58
C MET A 62 -19.48 8.15 7.79
N LEU A 63 -18.23 8.33 7.35
CA LEU A 63 -17.19 7.31 7.47
C LEU A 63 -16.82 7.04 8.93
N LEU A 64 -16.72 8.08 9.76
CA LEU A 64 -16.51 7.92 11.20
C LEU A 64 -17.68 7.17 11.85
N GLY A 65 -18.91 7.56 11.54
CA GLY A 65 -20.11 6.88 12.03
C GLY A 65 -20.14 5.41 11.64
N MET A 66 -19.80 5.09 10.38
CA MET A 66 -19.71 3.70 9.92
C MET A 66 -18.60 2.92 10.64
N SER A 67 -17.44 3.52 10.87
CA SER A 67 -16.35 2.89 11.62
C SER A 67 -16.75 2.59 13.07
N PHE A 68 -17.41 3.53 13.76
CA PHE A 68 -17.94 3.28 15.12
C PHE A 68 -19.03 2.21 15.13
N PHE A 69 -19.88 2.18 14.11
CA PHE A 69 -20.90 1.16 13.98
C PHE A 69 -20.30 -0.22 13.76
N LEU A 70 -19.34 -0.37 12.85
CA LEU A 70 -18.65 -1.64 12.60
C LEU A 70 -17.86 -2.09 13.83
N ASP A 71 -17.18 -1.17 14.51
CA ASP A 71 -16.46 -1.43 15.76
C ASP A 71 -17.39 -1.94 16.88
N ARG A 72 -18.66 -1.54 16.90
CA ARG A 72 -19.66 -2.04 17.86
C ARG A 72 -19.92 -3.55 17.71
N TYR A 73 -19.86 -4.05 16.47
CA TYR A 73 -20.18 -5.44 16.12
C TYR A 73 -18.96 -6.31 15.84
N ASP A 74 -17.75 -5.75 15.99
CA ASP A 74 -16.53 -6.46 15.68
C ASP A 74 -16.29 -7.64 16.66
N PRO A 75 -16.34 -8.90 16.18
CA PRO A 75 -16.07 -10.06 17.01
C PRO A 75 -14.60 -10.15 17.43
N ALA A 76 -13.69 -9.41 16.79
CA ALA A 76 -12.25 -9.44 17.05
C ALA A 76 -11.85 -8.77 18.38
N LYS A 77 -12.74 -7.94 18.99
CA LYS A 77 -12.50 -7.32 20.30
C LYS A 77 -12.20 -8.30 21.43
N LYS A 78 -12.54 -9.59 21.26
CA LYS A 78 -12.18 -10.65 22.21
C LYS A 78 -10.66 -10.86 22.28
N PHE A 79 -9.93 -10.65 21.19
CA PHE A 79 -8.48 -10.84 21.12
C PHE A 79 -7.70 -9.62 21.68
N ASP A 80 -8.31 -8.43 21.70
CA ASP A 80 -7.73 -7.23 22.32
C ASP A 80 -7.50 -7.36 23.84
N GLN A 81 -8.25 -8.25 24.51
CA GLN A 81 -8.14 -8.44 25.95
C GLN A 81 -6.81 -9.09 26.35
N GLU A 82 -6.30 -10.04 25.55
CA GLU A 82 -4.99 -10.67 25.79
C GLU A 82 -3.84 -9.65 25.64
N GLN A 83 -4.06 -8.60 24.84
CA GLN A 83 -3.06 -7.58 24.56
C GLN A 83 -3.00 -6.44 25.61
N LYS A 84 -3.96 -6.39 26.55
CA LYS A 84 -4.10 -5.25 27.49
C LYS A 84 -2.90 -5.07 28.42
N ASN A 85 -2.15 -6.15 28.68
CA ASN A 85 -1.00 -6.16 29.60
C ASN A 85 0.35 -5.97 28.89
N LEU A 86 0.39 -5.85 27.56
CA LEU A 86 1.63 -5.59 26.83
C LEU A 86 2.00 -4.09 26.89
N PRO A 87 3.31 -3.77 26.85
CA PRO A 87 3.75 -2.37 26.72
C PRO A 87 3.21 -1.75 25.43
N VAL A 88 2.92 -0.44 25.46
CA VAL A 88 2.24 0.30 24.37
C VAL A 88 2.87 0.09 22.99
N LEU A 89 4.19 -0.06 22.93
CA LEU A 89 4.94 -0.28 21.69
C LEU A 89 4.81 -1.71 21.12
N LYS A 90 4.45 -2.69 21.95
CA LYS A 90 4.26 -4.10 21.55
C LYS A 90 2.79 -4.49 21.41
N LYS A 91 1.89 -3.65 21.90
CA LYS A 91 0.44 -3.83 21.76
C LYS A 91 0.03 -3.53 20.31
N GLU A 92 -1.00 -4.18 19.78
CA GLU A 92 -1.62 -3.74 18.53
C GLU A 92 -2.43 -2.46 18.77
N TRP A 93 -2.33 -1.53 17.83
CA TRP A 93 -2.93 -0.21 17.95
C TRP A 93 -4.32 -0.29 17.33
N GLY A 94 -5.34 0.08 18.10
CA GLY A 94 -6.71 0.11 17.62
C GLY A 94 -6.87 1.00 16.39
N TRP A 95 -7.97 0.77 15.66
CA TRP A 95 -8.27 1.52 14.43
C TRP A 95 -8.25 3.03 14.64
N LEU A 96 -8.70 3.50 15.82
CA LEU A 96 -8.83 4.93 16.13
C LEU A 96 -7.47 5.62 16.34
N SER A 97 -6.56 5.00 17.10
CA SER A 97 -5.22 5.56 17.30
C SER A 97 -4.41 5.54 16.01
N THR A 98 -4.49 4.44 15.26
CA THR A 98 -3.82 4.30 13.96
C THR A 98 -4.34 5.32 12.94
N SER A 99 -5.65 5.52 12.88
CA SER A 99 -6.27 6.50 11.97
C SER A 99 -5.92 7.94 12.35
N ALA A 100 -5.87 8.26 13.64
CA ALA A 100 -5.50 9.60 14.11
C ALA A 100 -4.05 9.95 13.72
N ILE A 101 -3.11 9.02 13.89
CA ILE A 101 -1.70 9.23 13.55
C ILE A 101 -1.49 9.30 12.04
N ALA A 102 -2.13 8.39 11.29
CA ALA A 102 -2.08 8.42 9.83
C ALA A 102 -2.67 9.73 9.28
N GLY A 103 -3.83 10.15 9.80
CA GLY A 103 -4.46 11.42 9.43
C GLY A 103 -3.59 12.63 9.75
N LEU A 104 -2.96 12.64 10.93
CA LEU A 104 -2.03 13.71 11.32
C LEU A 104 -0.78 13.74 10.44
N ALA A 105 -0.21 12.58 10.08
CA ALA A 105 0.92 12.50 9.16
C ALA A 105 0.57 13.01 7.74
N ILE A 106 -0.64 12.69 7.26
CA ILE A 106 -1.16 13.20 5.99
C ILE A 106 -1.37 14.71 6.07
N ALA A 107 -1.96 15.22 7.16
CA ALA A 107 -2.18 16.64 7.36
C ALA A 107 -0.86 17.42 7.38
N ILE A 108 0.15 16.96 8.13
CA ILE A 108 1.48 17.59 8.17
C ILE A 108 2.12 17.65 6.78
N SER A 109 1.99 16.57 6.00
CA SER A 109 2.53 16.54 4.64
C SER A 109 1.78 17.51 3.72
N ALA A 110 0.45 17.55 3.83
CA ALA A 110 -0.38 18.48 3.07
C ALA A 110 -0.08 19.95 3.40
N PHE A 111 0.21 20.28 4.67
CA PHE A 111 0.65 21.62 5.09
C PHE A 111 1.97 22.03 4.43
N ARG A 112 2.83 21.07 4.07
CA ARG A 112 4.07 21.32 3.31
C ARG A 112 3.84 21.45 1.81
N GLY A 113 2.60 21.30 1.32
CA GLY A 113 2.27 21.25 -0.10
C GLY A 113 2.64 19.92 -0.76
N GLU A 114 2.98 18.90 0.03
CA GLU A 114 3.42 17.59 -0.43
C GLU A 114 2.39 16.52 -0.08
N TYR A 115 2.46 15.35 -0.72
CA TYR A 115 1.56 14.23 -0.45
C TYR A 115 2.33 12.93 -0.23
N LEU A 116 1.80 12.03 0.61
CA LEU A 116 2.44 10.75 0.86
C LEU A 116 2.23 9.82 -0.33
N SER A 117 3.29 9.60 -1.12
CA SER A 117 3.24 8.69 -2.25
C SER A 117 4.47 7.78 -2.27
N PHE A 118 4.21 6.48 -2.12
CA PHE A 118 5.26 5.47 -2.10
C PHE A 118 5.81 5.16 -3.50
N SER A 119 4.95 4.93 -4.51
CA SER A 119 5.39 4.66 -5.89
C SER A 119 6.14 5.86 -6.49
N GLY A 120 5.66 7.07 -6.21
CA GLY A 120 6.34 8.29 -6.64
C GLY A 120 7.64 8.56 -5.88
N GLY A 121 7.73 8.20 -4.60
CA GLY A 121 8.98 8.26 -3.84
C GLY A 121 10.03 7.27 -4.35
N LEU A 122 9.63 6.06 -4.73
CA LEU A 122 10.52 5.08 -5.38
C LEU A 122 11.00 5.62 -6.73
N LEU A 123 10.09 6.12 -7.58
CA LEU A 123 10.44 6.68 -8.88
C LEU A 123 11.38 7.88 -8.74
N ALA A 124 11.12 8.76 -7.76
CA ALA A 124 11.99 9.88 -7.43
C ALA A 124 13.38 9.44 -6.99
N LEU A 125 13.48 8.41 -6.13
CA LEU A 125 14.75 7.86 -5.68
C LEU A 125 15.54 7.26 -6.85
N VAL A 126 14.89 6.43 -7.68
CA VAL A 126 15.52 5.82 -8.85
C VAL A 126 15.96 6.89 -9.83
N ALA A 127 15.19 7.97 -10.02
CA ALA A 127 15.56 9.09 -10.87
C ALA A 127 16.80 9.84 -10.35
N HIS A 128 16.89 10.09 -9.04
CA HIS A 128 18.10 10.70 -8.45
C HIS A 128 19.32 9.79 -8.67
N VAL A 129 19.21 8.49 -8.38
CA VAL A 129 20.29 7.52 -8.59
C VAL A 129 20.68 7.42 -10.07
N ALA A 130 19.71 7.42 -10.99
CA ALA A 130 19.98 7.35 -12.42
C ALA A 130 20.62 8.63 -12.97
N SER A 131 20.27 9.80 -12.41
CA SER A 131 20.92 11.07 -12.75
C SER A 131 22.39 11.12 -12.32
N PHE A 132 22.73 10.54 -11.17
CA PHE A 132 24.13 10.37 -10.75
C PHE A 132 24.92 9.46 -11.70
N LEU A 133 24.26 8.56 -12.43
CA LEU A 133 24.86 7.65 -13.41
C LEU A 133 24.81 8.20 -14.85
N ASN A 134 24.46 9.48 -15.05
CA ASN A 134 24.28 10.13 -16.35
C ASN A 134 23.20 9.51 -17.27
N HIS A 135 22.22 8.79 -16.69
CA HIS A 135 21.07 8.25 -17.41
C HIS A 135 19.76 8.89 -16.89
N PRO A 136 19.40 10.11 -17.35
CA PRO A 136 18.15 10.75 -16.92
C PRO A 136 16.93 9.96 -17.42
N LEU A 137 15.98 9.72 -16.52
CA LEU A 137 14.72 9.05 -16.85
C LEU A 137 13.72 10.06 -17.42
N GLN A 138 13.16 9.79 -18.59
CA GLN A 138 12.15 10.62 -19.23
C GLN A 138 10.81 10.59 -18.48
N SER A 139 10.53 9.49 -17.77
CA SER A 139 9.30 9.32 -16.99
C SER A 139 9.34 10.01 -15.62
N ALA A 140 10.49 10.58 -15.23
CA ALA A 140 10.64 11.22 -13.93
C ALA A 140 10.31 12.71 -14.00
N PRO A 141 9.56 13.27 -13.02
CA PRO A 141 9.42 14.72 -12.92
C PRO A 141 10.81 15.35 -12.73
N LEU A 142 10.99 16.59 -13.19
CA LEU A 142 12.23 17.35 -12.97
C LEU A 142 12.72 17.18 -11.52
N LEU A 143 14.04 17.10 -11.34
CA LEU A 143 14.66 17.11 -10.02
C LEU A 143 14.34 18.45 -9.35
N SER A 144 13.25 18.45 -8.58
CA SER A 144 12.72 19.57 -7.83
C SER A 144 12.72 19.22 -6.34
N THR A 145 12.51 20.23 -5.50
CA THR A 145 12.42 20.06 -4.05
C THR A 145 11.37 19.02 -3.63
N SER A 146 10.26 18.91 -4.37
CA SER A 146 9.22 17.89 -4.13
C SER A 146 9.70 16.48 -4.43
N THR A 147 10.41 16.29 -5.55
CA THR A 147 10.99 14.99 -5.92
C THR A 147 12.02 14.55 -4.87
N ALA A 148 12.86 15.46 -4.40
CA ALA A 148 13.83 15.18 -3.34
C ALA A 148 13.15 14.80 -2.01
N TRP A 149 12.10 15.53 -1.62
CA TRP A 149 11.29 15.21 -0.44
C TRP A 149 10.69 13.80 -0.52
N ARG A 150 10.08 13.45 -1.65
CA ARG A 150 9.48 12.12 -1.86
C ARG A 150 10.51 11.00 -1.84
N ALA A 151 11.71 11.24 -2.37
CA ALA A 151 12.82 10.29 -2.27
C ALA A 151 13.29 10.11 -0.82
N MET A 152 13.39 11.20 -0.05
CA MET A 152 13.76 11.14 1.38
C MET A 152 12.70 10.41 2.22
N LEU A 153 11.41 10.63 1.95
CA LEU A 153 10.32 9.88 2.60
C LEU A 153 10.43 8.38 2.33
N PHE A 154 10.71 8.00 1.08
CA PHE A 154 10.91 6.60 0.73
C PHE A 154 12.14 6.00 1.43
N LEU A 155 13.27 6.73 1.45
CA LEU A 155 14.48 6.32 2.18
C LEU A 155 14.23 6.16 3.68
N GLY A 156 13.45 7.05 4.30
CA GLY A 156 13.12 7.00 5.72
C GLY A 156 12.17 5.87 6.10
N LEU A 157 11.37 5.37 5.15
CA LEU A 157 10.43 4.27 5.40
C LEU A 157 11.15 2.96 5.77
N ILE A 158 12.30 2.68 5.16
CA ILE A 158 13.08 1.45 5.40
C ILE A 158 13.60 1.38 6.85
N PRO A 159 14.38 2.35 7.35
CA PRO A 159 14.84 2.35 8.73
C PRO A 159 13.69 2.58 9.72
N GLY A 160 12.67 3.36 9.35
CA GLY A 160 11.49 3.57 10.21
C GLY A 160 10.72 2.28 10.47
N ALA A 161 10.45 1.48 9.43
CA ALA A 161 9.80 0.18 9.56
C ALA A 161 10.69 -0.82 10.32
N PHE A 162 12.01 -0.81 10.07
CA PHE A 162 12.95 -1.67 10.78
C PHE A 162 13.00 -1.35 12.28
N LEU A 163 13.11 -0.06 12.63
CA LEU A 163 13.15 0.40 14.01
C LEU A 163 11.83 0.09 14.72
N SER A 164 10.69 0.36 14.08
CA SER A 164 9.36 0.01 14.60
C SER A 164 9.23 -1.49 14.88
N SER A 165 9.69 -2.36 13.96
CA SER A 165 9.68 -3.81 14.14
C SER A 165 10.57 -4.27 15.30
N LEU A 166 11.74 -3.65 15.46
CA LEU A 166 12.67 -3.93 16.54
C LEU A 166 12.09 -3.56 17.91
N LEU A 167 11.48 -2.36 18.03
CA LEU A 167 10.83 -1.91 19.26
C LEU A 167 9.59 -2.75 19.61
N ALA A 168 8.82 -3.15 18.60
CA ALA A 168 7.68 -4.05 18.78
C ALA A 168 8.10 -5.48 19.17
N GLY A 169 9.38 -5.85 19.02
CA GLY A 169 9.84 -7.23 19.20
C GLY A 169 9.23 -8.20 18.18
N ALA A 170 8.64 -7.67 17.10
CA ALA A 170 7.94 -8.42 16.05
C ALA A 170 8.91 -8.90 14.94
N VAL A 171 10.22 -8.89 15.21
CA VAL A 171 11.25 -9.47 14.34
C VAL A 171 11.20 -10.99 14.48
N ARG A 172 10.09 -11.59 14.05
CA ARG A 172 9.98 -13.02 13.83
C ARG A 172 10.06 -13.27 12.34
N GLN A 173 10.85 -14.26 11.94
CA GLN A 173 10.81 -14.74 10.58
C GLN A 173 9.49 -15.50 10.41
N GLU A 174 8.48 -14.82 9.86
CA GLU A 174 7.19 -15.46 9.57
C GLU A 174 7.44 -16.56 8.54
N SER A 175 7.26 -17.81 8.97
CA SER A 175 7.06 -18.90 8.03
C SER A 175 5.81 -18.58 7.23
N VAL A 176 5.90 -18.81 5.91
CA VAL A 176 4.81 -18.53 4.97
C VAL A 176 3.49 -19.09 5.47
N THR A 177 2.40 -18.35 5.23
CA THR A 177 1.07 -18.76 5.70
C THR A 177 0.79 -20.20 5.28
N PRO A 178 0.27 -21.02 6.20
CA PRO A 178 0.05 -22.45 5.96
C PRO A 178 -0.83 -22.68 4.73
N LEU A 179 -1.77 -21.76 4.46
CA LEU A 179 -2.59 -21.76 3.27
C LEU A 179 -1.78 -21.62 1.97
N PHE A 180 -0.82 -20.70 1.91
CA PHE A 180 0.02 -20.53 0.74
C PHE A 180 0.99 -21.70 0.59
N GLN A 181 1.49 -22.25 1.69
CA GLN A 181 2.36 -23.43 1.67
C GLN A 181 1.62 -24.67 1.15
N ALA A 182 0.37 -24.88 1.57
CA ALA A 182 -0.47 -25.96 1.07
C ALA A 182 -0.86 -25.77 -0.41
N ALA A 183 -1.15 -24.53 -0.82
CA ALA A 183 -1.56 -24.23 -2.18
C ALA A 183 -0.40 -24.31 -3.18
N PHE A 184 0.75 -23.67 -2.91
CA PHE A 184 1.84 -23.49 -3.90
C PHE A 184 3.10 -24.30 -3.59
N GLY A 185 3.08 -25.07 -2.51
CA GLY A 185 4.20 -25.88 -2.06
C GLY A 185 5.31 -25.06 -1.42
N ARG A 186 6.37 -25.76 -0.99
CA ARG A 186 7.53 -25.19 -0.27
C ARG A 186 8.67 -24.72 -1.21
N ARG A 187 8.41 -24.60 -2.52
CA ARG A 187 9.44 -24.23 -3.51
C ARG A 187 9.79 -22.75 -3.40
N PHE A 188 10.89 -22.46 -2.70
CA PHE A 188 11.38 -21.11 -2.43
C PHE A 188 11.70 -20.32 -3.72
N TYR A 189 12.30 -20.96 -4.72
CA TYR A 189 12.66 -20.31 -5.99
C TYR A 189 11.45 -19.72 -6.73
N LEU A 190 10.35 -20.48 -6.84
CA LEU A 190 9.13 -19.99 -7.49
C LEU A 190 8.60 -18.74 -6.79
N ARG A 191 8.74 -18.65 -5.47
CA ARG A 191 8.27 -17.49 -4.68
C ARG A 191 9.08 -16.23 -4.97
N ILE A 192 10.40 -16.36 -5.11
CA ILE A 192 11.27 -15.24 -5.48
C ILE A 192 10.87 -14.71 -6.85
N VAL A 193 10.71 -15.61 -7.83
CA VAL A 193 10.34 -15.26 -9.20
C VAL A 193 8.96 -14.59 -9.23
N THR A 194 7.95 -15.17 -8.59
CA THR A 194 6.61 -14.56 -8.56
C THR A 194 6.59 -13.21 -7.84
N THR A 195 7.36 -13.06 -6.77
CA THR A 195 7.46 -11.78 -6.03
C THR A 195 8.14 -10.70 -6.85
N PHE A 196 9.19 -11.06 -7.60
CA PHE A 196 9.88 -10.16 -8.50
C PHE A 196 8.96 -9.66 -9.62
N PHE A 197 8.28 -10.57 -10.34
CA PHE A 197 7.35 -10.20 -11.40
C PHE A 197 6.11 -9.45 -10.87
N ALA A 198 5.59 -9.83 -9.71
CA ALA A 198 4.51 -9.09 -9.07
C ALA A 198 4.94 -7.66 -8.73
N GLY A 199 6.18 -7.44 -8.27
CA GLY A 199 6.73 -6.11 -8.04
C GLY A 199 6.78 -5.26 -9.31
N ILE A 200 7.22 -5.84 -10.43
CA ILE A 200 7.25 -5.16 -11.73
C ILE A 200 5.83 -4.71 -12.13
N LEU A 201 4.88 -5.65 -12.17
CA LEU A 201 3.51 -5.36 -12.57
C LEU A 201 2.85 -4.33 -11.65
N MET A 202 3.10 -4.43 -10.33
CA MET A 202 2.54 -3.51 -9.34
C MET A 202 3.04 -2.08 -9.54
N VAL A 203 4.33 -1.87 -9.82
CA VAL A 203 4.88 -0.52 -10.05
C VAL A 203 4.42 0.04 -11.38
N VAL A 204 4.49 -0.76 -12.46
CA VAL A 204 4.03 -0.32 -13.77
C VAL A 204 2.55 0.09 -13.71
N GLY A 205 1.70 -0.71 -13.05
CA GLY A 205 0.30 -0.38 -12.83
C GLY A 205 0.10 0.86 -11.96
N ALA A 206 0.83 0.99 -10.85
CA ALA A 206 0.75 2.15 -9.97
C ALA A 206 1.19 3.45 -10.65
N LEU A 207 2.21 3.41 -11.51
CA LEU A 207 2.68 4.58 -12.23
C LEU A 207 1.75 4.95 -13.39
N THR A 208 1.24 3.94 -14.12
CA THR A 208 0.25 4.12 -15.18
C THR A 208 -1.06 4.72 -14.64
N GLY A 209 -1.53 4.27 -13.48
CA GLY A 209 -2.72 4.81 -12.83
C GLY A 209 -2.50 6.16 -12.15
N GLY A 210 -1.29 6.71 -12.13
CA GLY A 210 -0.99 8.00 -11.48
C GLY A 210 -0.84 7.95 -9.96
N GLY A 211 -0.73 6.76 -9.35
CA GLY A 211 -0.56 6.62 -7.90
C GLY A 211 -0.55 5.19 -7.37
N CYS A 212 -0.08 5.02 -6.14
CA CYS A 212 -0.24 3.77 -5.37
C CYS A 212 -1.37 3.91 -4.35
N THR A 213 -1.70 2.84 -3.62
CA THR A 213 -2.68 2.88 -2.53
C THR A 213 -2.41 4.04 -1.54
N THR A 214 -1.17 4.23 -1.07
CA THR A 214 -0.85 5.35 -0.17
C THR A 214 -1.13 6.73 -0.77
N GLY A 215 -0.78 6.96 -2.04
CA GLY A 215 -0.96 8.26 -2.68
C GLY A 215 -2.38 8.50 -3.18
N ALA A 216 -2.87 7.60 -4.02
CA ALA A 216 -4.18 7.73 -4.66
C ALA A 216 -5.33 7.50 -3.69
N PHE A 217 -5.20 6.58 -2.73
CA PHE A 217 -6.24 6.27 -1.75
C PHE A 217 -6.07 7.11 -0.49
N MET A 218 -4.97 6.96 0.27
CA MET A 218 -4.86 7.65 1.58
C MET A 218 -4.75 9.17 1.47
N SER A 219 -3.95 9.69 0.53
CA SER A 219 -3.79 11.14 0.35
C SER A 219 -4.84 11.76 -0.58
N GLY A 220 -5.43 10.98 -1.50
CA GLY A 220 -6.41 11.46 -2.49
C GLY A 220 -7.88 11.38 -2.07
N TRP A 221 -8.24 10.51 -1.11
CA TRP A 221 -9.62 10.50 -0.58
C TRP A 221 -10.00 11.77 0.17
N PRO A 222 -9.14 12.35 1.04
CA PRO A 222 -9.46 13.60 1.73
C PRO A 222 -9.69 14.78 0.79
N THR A 223 -9.15 14.75 -0.44
CA THR A 223 -9.35 15.80 -1.45
C THR A 223 -10.64 15.62 -2.27
N LEU A 224 -11.41 14.56 -1.99
CA LEU A 224 -12.65 14.20 -2.68
C LEU A 224 -12.46 14.06 -4.20
N SER A 225 -11.28 13.63 -4.66
CA SER A 225 -11.03 13.40 -6.09
C SER A 225 -11.82 12.19 -6.60
N ILE A 226 -12.57 12.36 -7.69
CA ILE A 226 -13.30 11.25 -8.32
C ILE A 226 -12.32 10.22 -8.88
N GLY A 227 -11.19 10.67 -9.42
CA GLY A 227 -10.10 9.79 -9.87
C GLY A 227 -9.62 8.86 -8.76
N SER A 228 -9.45 9.38 -7.54
CA SER A 228 -9.06 8.58 -6.38
C SER A 228 -10.11 7.54 -5.97
N PHE A 229 -11.40 7.86 -6.06
CA PHE A 229 -12.47 6.89 -5.79
C PHE A 229 -12.51 5.77 -6.84
N VAL A 230 -12.46 6.13 -8.12
CA VAL A 230 -12.45 5.16 -9.23
C VAL A 230 -11.22 4.26 -9.15
N MET A 231 -10.04 4.86 -8.93
CA MET A 231 -8.80 4.12 -8.77
C MET A 231 -8.84 3.18 -7.56
N GLY A 232 -9.37 3.64 -6.42
CA GLY A 232 -9.63 2.79 -5.27
C GLY A 232 -10.52 1.59 -5.61
N MET A 233 -11.65 1.81 -6.29
CA MET A 233 -12.56 0.73 -6.70
C MET A 233 -11.87 -0.27 -7.64
N THR A 234 -11.06 0.20 -8.60
CA THR A 234 -10.32 -0.71 -9.50
C THR A 234 -9.26 -1.52 -8.76
N PHE A 235 -8.56 -0.94 -7.78
CA PHE A 235 -7.60 -1.65 -6.95
C PHE A 235 -8.26 -2.76 -6.14
N PHE A 236 -9.37 -2.46 -5.48
CA PHE A 236 -10.12 -3.48 -4.73
C PHE A 236 -10.70 -4.55 -5.65
N GLY A 237 -11.31 -4.15 -6.77
CA GLY A 237 -11.90 -5.08 -7.75
C GLY A 237 -10.86 -6.02 -8.36
N THR A 238 -9.73 -5.49 -8.81
CA THR A 238 -8.63 -6.29 -9.38
C THR A 238 -7.97 -7.18 -8.33
N ALA A 239 -7.78 -6.69 -7.09
CA ALA A 239 -7.24 -7.50 -6.00
C ALA A 239 -8.16 -8.68 -5.66
N MET A 240 -9.47 -8.44 -5.53
CA MET A 240 -10.46 -9.51 -5.30
C MET A 240 -10.50 -10.50 -6.47
N MET A 241 -10.51 -10.01 -7.71
CA MET A 241 -10.50 -10.86 -8.90
C MET A 241 -9.24 -11.72 -8.97
N THR A 242 -8.07 -11.14 -8.68
CA THR A 242 -6.79 -11.86 -8.67
C THR A 242 -6.76 -12.92 -7.57
N ALA A 243 -7.25 -12.60 -6.37
CA ALA A 243 -7.36 -13.57 -5.28
C ALA A 243 -8.31 -14.72 -5.67
N HIS A 244 -9.45 -14.41 -6.29
CA HIS A 244 -10.39 -15.42 -6.73
C HIS A 244 -9.78 -16.34 -7.78
N ILE A 245 -9.12 -15.80 -8.81
CA ILE A 245 -8.44 -16.59 -9.85
C ILE A 245 -7.33 -17.47 -9.26
N LEU A 246 -6.54 -16.93 -8.34
CA LEU A 246 -5.41 -17.64 -7.73
C LEU A 246 -5.86 -18.86 -6.89
N TYR A 247 -6.99 -18.73 -6.19
CA TYR A 247 -7.53 -19.75 -5.30
C TYR A 247 -8.71 -20.55 -5.89
N PHE A 248 -9.19 -20.22 -7.09
CA PHE A 248 -10.40 -20.80 -7.71
C PHE A 248 -10.44 -22.33 -7.67
N ARG A 249 -9.31 -22.98 -7.99
CA ARG A 249 -9.20 -24.44 -8.03
C ARG A 249 -8.71 -25.08 -6.72
N LYS A 250 -8.52 -24.28 -5.68
CA LYS A 250 -7.90 -24.67 -4.40
C LYS A 250 -8.75 -24.30 -3.19
N TYR A 251 -10.01 -23.89 -3.40
CA TYR A 251 -10.93 -23.56 -2.31
C TYR A 251 -11.13 -24.71 -1.30
N HIS A 252 -11.06 -25.97 -1.75
CA HIS A 252 -11.10 -27.12 -0.84
C HIS A 252 -9.92 -27.13 0.16
N LEU A 253 -8.72 -26.67 -0.25
CA LEU A 253 -7.56 -26.57 0.62
C LEU A 253 -7.73 -25.51 1.70
N VAL A 254 -8.55 -24.48 1.47
CA VAL A 254 -8.85 -23.46 2.48
C VAL A 254 -9.54 -24.10 3.68
N HIS A 255 -10.56 -24.93 3.42
CA HIS A 255 -11.27 -25.66 4.47
C HIS A 255 -10.39 -26.72 5.15
N GLU A 256 -9.56 -27.42 4.38
CA GLU A 256 -8.68 -28.46 4.90
C GLU A 256 -7.56 -27.91 5.80
N VAL A 257 -6.91 -26.82 5.39
CA VAL A 257 -5.85 -26.15 6.17
C VAL A 257 -6.45 -25.51 7.43
N LYS A 258 -7.61 -24.86 7.31
CA LYS A 258 -8.31 -24.27 8.45
C LYS A 258 -8.70 -25.32 9.50
N GLY A 259 -9.09 -26.51 9.06
CA GLY A 259 -9.38 -27.65 9.94
C GLY A 259 -8.14 -28.28 10.57
N LYS A 260 -7.02 -28.40 9.82
CA LYS A 260 -5.77 -28.99 10.31
C LYS A 260 -4.99 -28.11 11.28
N GLU A 261 -4.97 -26.80 11.04
CA GLU A 261 -4.16 -25.86 11.84
C GLU A 261 -4.98 -25.04 12.85
N HIS A 262 -6.28 -25.33 13.01
CA HIS A 262 -7.20 -24.60 13.88
C HIS A 262 -7.09 -23.07 13.70
N LEU A 263 -6.96 -22.63 12.45
CA LEU A 263 -6.77 -21.21 12.13
C LEU A 263 -8.06 -20.44 12.40
N ASN A 264 -7.97 -19.48 13.32
CA ASN A 264 -8.98 -18.46 13.55
C ASN A 264 -8.59 -17.18 12.81
N LEU A 265 -9.53 -16.23 12.66
CA LEU A 265 -9.30 -14.91 12.02
C LEU A 265 -8.10 -14.14 12.61
N SER A 266 -7.65 -14.48 13.82
CA SER A 266 -6.50 -13.87 14.48
C SER A 266 -5.14 -14.53 14.14
N ASN A 267 -5.14 -15.75 13.59
CA ASN A 267 -3.92 -16.57 13.39
C ASN A 267 -3.69 -16.93 11.90
N ASP A 268 -4.51 -16.41 10.99
CA ASP A 268 -4.47 -16.63 9.53
C ASP A 268 -3.57 -15.60 8.80
#